data_AF-A0A7C3FFA1-F1
#
_entry.id   AF-A0A7C3FFA1-F1
#
_cell.length_a   1.000
_cell.length_b   1.000
_cell.length_c   1.000
_cell.angle_alpha   90.00
_cell.angle_beta   90.00
_cell.angle_gamma   90.00
#
_symmetry.space_group_name_H-M   'P 1'
#
loop_
_entity.id
_entity.type
_entity.pdbx_description
1 polymer ?
#
loop_
_entity_poly.entity_id
_entity_poly.type
_entity_poly.pdbx_seq_one_letter_code
_entity_poly.pdbx_strand_id
1 'polypeptide(L)'
;MADWMANDVALEKSAIDLYREHIRIIDDPKMKRLLERILSDEVSHQGDFAHFVEKAKREGSEDVRGSRSDKVIRTLNWGIEHEYTVILQYIFQSYMTASEEAKKELEDQAINEMQHLGWLAEKIVDISGKPVIEHTEVDRSTKTADMLRADIDIEKKVAAEYDRAAKETEDPKLKGLLLRLRDHELYHADVFSDLLKEEEKRPTD
;
A
#
# COMPACT_ATOMS: atom_id res chain seq x y z
N MET A 1 -20.41 18.39 8.40
CA MET A 1 -19.52 17.48 7.65
C MET A 1 -18.25 18.20 7.19
N ALA A 2 -18.34 19.28 6.41
CA ALA A 2 -17.15 20.02 5.95
C ALA A 2 -16.25 20.54 7.10
N ASP A 3 -16.84 21.03 8.20
CA ASP A 3 -16.06 21.51 9.36
C ASP A 3 -15.34 20.39 10.11
N TRP A 4 -15.88 19.15 10.12
CA TRP A 4 -15.22 18.00 10.73
C TRP A 4 -14.01 17.57 9.91
N MET A 5 -14.17 17.43 8.60
CA MET A 5 -13.07 17.10 7.69
C MET A 5 -11.97 18.19 7.70
N ALA A 6 -12.34 19.46 7.90
CA ALA A 6 -11.37 20.55 8.04
C ALA A 6 -10.54 20.45 9.33
N ASN A 7 -11.12 19.92 10.42
CA ASN A 7 -10.37 19.62 11.63
C ASN A 7 -9.40 18.46 11.39
N ASP A 8 -9.83 17.41 10.68
CA ASP A 8 -8.96 16.27 10.34
C ASP A 8 -7.74 16.73 9.53
N VAL A 9 -7.89 17.62 8.54
CA VAL A 9 -6.75 18.24 7.83
C VAL A 9 -5.73 18.90 8.77
N ALA A 10 -6.21 19.56 9.83
CA ALA A 10 -5.36 20.24 10.80
C ALA A 10 -4.67 19.25 11.76
N LEU A 11 -5.36 18.17 12.13
CA LEU A 11 -4.79 17.07 12.92
C LEU A 11 -3.68 16.38 12.12
N GLU A 12 -3.91 16.07 10.86
CA GLU A 12 -2.89 15.48 9.99
C GLU A 12 -1.67 16.38 9.84
N LYS A 13 -1.87 17.70 9.71
CA LYS A 13 -0.75 18.65 9.68
C LYS A 13 0.12 18.55 10.94
N SER A 14 -0.52 18.43 12.09
CA SER A 14 0.17 18.34 13.38
C SER A 14 0.92 17.01 13.51
N ALA A 15 0.32 15.91 13.06
CA ALA A 15 0.96 14.58 13.01
C ALA A 15 2.17 14.58 12.08
N ILE A 16 2.04 15.14 10.87
CA ILE A 16 3.14 15.30 9.88
C ILE A 16 4.34 16.03 10.52
N ASP A 17 4.10 17.14 11.22
CA ASP A 17 5.16 17.92 11.83
C ASP A 17 5.85 17.14 12.96
N LEU A 18 5.10 16.36 13.76
CA LEU A 18 5.66 15.48 14.78
C LEU A 18 6.50 14.34 14.19
N TYR A 19 6.01 13.64 13.17
CA TYR A 19 6.75 12.55 12.54
C TYR A 19 8.03 13.04 11.87
N ARG A 20 8.00 14.22 11.22
CA ARG A 20 9.22 14.86 10.69
C ARG A 20 10.26 15.10 11.77
N GLU A 21 9.84 15.50 12.97
CA GLU A 21 10.76 15.70 14.08
C GLU A 21 11.29 14.37 14.62
N HIS A 22 10.42 13.37 14.80
CA HIS A 22 10.83 12.03 15.23
C HIS A 22 11.86 11.41 14.27
N ILE A 23 11.66 11.53 12.96
CA ILE A 23 12.59 11.04 11.92
C ILE A 23 13.96 11.74 12.01
N ARG A 24 14.03 12.99 12.48
CA ARG A 24 15.29 13.72 12.65
C ARG A 24 16.09 13.25 13.87
N ILE A 25 15.40 12.87 14.95
CA ILE A 25 16.04 12.57 16.23
C ILE A 25 16.26 11.09 16.49
N ILE A 26 15.57 10.20 15.75
CA ILE A 26 15.69 8.75 15.90
C ILE A 26 16.73 8.21 14.91
N ASP A 27 17.76 7.55 15.45
CA ASP A 27 18.85 6.98 14.66
C ASP A 27 18.61 5.51 14.27
N ASP A 28 17.69 4.80 14.95
CA ASP A 28 17.42 3.39 14.63
C ASP A 28 16.83 3.26 13.22
N PRO A 29 17.48 2.52 12.31
CA PRO A 29 17.09 2.49 10.91
C PRO A 29 15.74 1.81 10.67
N LYS A 30 15.38 0.79 11.47
CA LYS A 30 14.08 0.12 11.35
C LYS A 30 12.96 1.07 11.77
N MET A 31 13.13 1.76 12.90
CA MET A 31 12.19 2.76 13.38
C MET A 31 12.07 3.93 12.40
N LYS A 32 13.18 4.40 11.85
CA LYS A 32 13.17 5.49 10.88
C LYS A 32 12.41 5.12 9.61
N ARG A 33 12.64 3.93 9.07
CA ARG A 33 11.90 3.37 7.92
C ARG A 33 10.38 3.34 8.19
N LEU A 34 9.97 2.84 9.36
CA LEU A 34 8.56 2.83 9.75
C LEU A 34 7.98 4.25 9.86
N LEU A 35 8.70 5.18 10.48
CA LEU A 35 8.23 6.56 10.63
C LEU A 35 8.14 7.29 9.29
N GLU A 36 9.05 7.02 8.35
CA GLU A 36 8.98 7.55 6.98
C GLU A 36 7.74 7.02 6.24
N ARG A 37 7.41 5.74 6.39
CA ARG A 37 6.15 5.17 5.89
C ARG A 37 4.93 5.85 6.51
N ILE A 38 4.91 6.00 7.84
CA ILE A 38 3.77 6.65 8.53
C ILE A 38 3.64 8.11 8.10
N LEU A 39 4.75 8.84 7.99
CA LEU A 39 4.74 10.22 7.48
C LEU A 39 4.14 10.31 6.07
N SER A 40 4.46 9.34 5.20
CA SER A 40 3.88 9.26 3.85
C SER A 40 2.36 9.12 3.90
N ASP A 41 1.85 8.30 4.81
CA ASP A 41 0.41 8.11 5.02
C ASP A 41 -0.28 9.38 5.54
N GLU A 42 0.27 10.06 6.55
CA GLU A 42 -0.37 11.28 7.06
C GLU A 42 -0.40 12.40 6.01
N VAL A 43 0.62 12.46 5.14
CA VAL A 43 0.62 13.37 3.99
C VAL A 43 -0.50 13.02 3.01
N SER A 44 -0.76 11.73 2.75
CA SER A 44 -1.89 11.29 1.94
C SER A 44 -3.22 11.60 2.60
N HIS A 45 -3.41 11.22 3.86
CA HIS A 45 -4.62 11.48 4.65
C HIS A 45 -4.97 12.96 4.66
N GLN A 46 -3.99 13.85 4.86
CA GLN A 46 -4.21 15.29 4.78
C GLN A 46 -4.79 15.71 3.43
N GLY A 47 -4.24 15.17 2.34
CA GLY A 47 -4.73 15.42 0.97
C GLY A 47 -6.14 14.90 0.75
N ASP A 48 -6.45 13.70 1.24
CA ASP A 48 -7.75 13.05 1.11
C ASP A 48 -8.83 13.82 1.90
N PHE A 49 -8.55 14.21 3.14
CA PHE A 49 -9.47 15.05 3.92
C PHE A 49 -9.68 16.41 3.28
N ALA A 50 -8.63 17.05 2.75
CA ALA A 50 -8.77 18.31 2.02
C ALA A 50 -9.67 18.14 0.79
N HIS A 51 -9.52 17.03 0.06
CA HIS A 51 -10.39 16.70 -1.06
C HIS A 51 -11.85 16.46 -0.61
N PHE A 52 -12.07 15.77 0.51
CA PHE A 52 -13.42 15.57 1.07
C PHE A 52 -14.06 16.88 1.55
N VAL A 53 -13.28 17.83 2.08
CA VAL A 53 -13.78 19.19 2.39
C VAL A 53 -14.30 19.87 1.12
N GLU A 54 -13.55 19.79 0.01
CA GLU A 54 -14.00 20.36 -1.27
C GLU A 54 -15.24 19.65 -1.81
N LYS A 55 -15.26 18.31 -1.76
CA LYS A 55 -16.38 17.49 -2.24
C LYS A 55 -17.65 17.74 -1.42
N ALA A 56 -17.55 17.81 -0.09
CA ALA A 56 -18.68 18.06 0.80
C ALA A 56 -19.28 19.47 0.63
N LYS A 57 -18.53 20.42 0.06
CA LYS A 57 -19.01 21.77 -0.26
C LYS A 57 -19.76 21.83 -1.61
N ARG A 58 -19.63 20.81 -2.47
CA ARG A 58 -20.35 20.73 -3.75
C ARG A 58 -21.72 20.08 -3.51
N GLU A 59 -22.78 20.72 -3.96
CA GLU A 59 -24.12 20.13 -3.93
C GLU A 59 -24.29 19.14 -5.10
N GLY A 60 -24.68 17.91 -4.79
CA GLY A 60 -24.92 16.83 -5.76
C GLY A 60 -23.72 15.91 -5.97
N SER A 61 -23.92 14.60 -5.81
CA SER A 61 -22.97 13.57 -6.24
C SER A 61 -23.46 12.95 -7.54
N GLU A 62 -22.76 13.19 -8.64
CA GLU A 62 -22.98 12.45 -9.88
C GLU A 62 -22.36 11.06 -9.78
N ASP A 63 -23.03 10.05 -10.34
CA ASP A 63 -22.43 8.72 -10.48
C ASP A 63 -21.36 8.77 -11.57
N VAL A 64 -20.10 8.84 -11.12
CA VAL A 64 -18.94 8.92 -12.02
C VAL A 64 -18.49 7.56 -12.56
N ARG A 65 -19.11 6.44 -12.12
CA ARG A 65 -18.76 5.10 -12.60
C ARG A 65 -19.04 5.00 -14.09
N GLY A 66 -18.13 4.36 -14.82
CA GLY A 66 -18.23 4.28 -16.27
C GLY A 66 -17.53 3.07 -16.88
N SER A 67 -17.41 3.09 -18.21
CA SER A 67 -16.86 2.00 -19.02
C SER A 67 -15.50 2.34 -19.64
N ARG A 68 -14.79 3.36 -19.10
CA ARG A 68 -13.43 3.70 -19.55
C ARG A 68 -12.53 2.47 -19.45
N SER A 69 -11.73 2.23 -20.49
CA SER A 69 -10.94 0.99 -20.67
C SER A 69 -9.60 1.23 -21.37
N ASP A 70 -8.95 2.35 -21.06
CA ASP A 70 -7.64 2.70 -21.64
C ASP A 70 -6.46 2.05 -20.89
N LYS A 71 -5.24 2.43 -21.27
CA LYS A 71 -4.00 1.90 -20.67
C LYS A 71 -3.94 2.15 -19.17
N VAL A 72 -4.40 3.32 -18.69
CA VAL A 72 -4.40 3.65 -17.26
C VAL A 72 -5.30 2.69 -16.50
N ILE A 73 -6.52 2.45 -17.01
CA ILE A 73 -7.45 1.50 -16.40
C ILE A 73 -6.88 0.08 -16.37
N ARG A 74 -6.16 -0.34 -17.40
CA ARG A 74 -5.50 -1.65 -17.42
C ARG A 74 -4.38 -1.76 -16.39
N THR A 75 -3.53 -0.73 -16.27
CA THR A 75 -2.47 -0.70 -15.25
C THR A 75 -3.03 -0.74 -13.84
N LEU A 76 -4.09 0.03 -13.55
CA LEU A 76 -4.71 0.04 -12.23
C LEU A 76 -5.40 -1.30 -11.91
N ASN A 77 -6.08 -1.92 -12.88
CA ASN A 77 -6.68 -3.25 -12.67
C ASN A 77 -5.62 -4.36 -12.52
N TRP A 78 -4.47 -4.23 -13.19
CA TRP A 78 -3.34 -5.13 -12.94
C TRP A 78 -2.84 -5.00 -11.50
N GLY A 79 -2.76 -3.77 -10.97
CA GLY A 79 -2.47 -3.54 -9.54
C GLY A 79 -3.51 -4.20 -8.64
N ILE A 80 -4.81 -4.02 -8.90
CA ILE A 80 -5.88 -4.67 -8.11
C ILE A 80 -5.76 -6.20 -8.12
N GLU A 81 -5.45 -6.79 -9.27
CA GLU A 81 -5.26 -8.24 -9.39
C GLU A 81 -4.06 -8.71 -8.56
N HIS A 82 -2.98 -7.92 -8.56
CA HIS A 82 -1.82 -8.16 -7.70
C HIS A 82 -2.20 -8.07 -6.22
N GLU A 83 -2.75 -6.93 -5.77
CA GLU A 83 -3.09 -6.72 -4.36
C GLU A 83 -4.05 -7.79 -3.87
N TYR A 84 -5.04 -8.16 -4.68
CA TYR A 84 -5.96 -9.21 -4.29
C TYR A 84 -5.27 -10.58 -4.16
N THR A 85 -4.29 -10.87 -5.02
CA THR A 85 -3.48 -12.09 -4.92
C THR A 85 -2.65 -12.09 -3.63
N VAL A 86 -1.94 -11.00 -3.31
CA VAL A 86 -1.07 -10.94 -2.13
C VAL A 86 -1.82 -10.85 -0.80
N ILE A 87 -3.03 -10.26 -0.76
CA ILE A 87 -3.94 -10.37 0.39
C ILE A 87 -4.19 -11.84 0.74
N LEU A 88 -4.57 -12.65 -0.26
CA LEU A 88 -4.87 -14.06 -0.05
C LEU A 88 -3.61 -14.86 0.31
N GLN A 89 -2.49 -14.53 -0.31
CA GLN A 89 -1.17 -15.14 -0.08
C GLN A 89 -0.70 -14.91 1.36
N TYR A 90 -0.63 -13.66 1.81
CA TYR A 90 -0.10 -13.31 3.12
C TYR A 90 -1.00 -13.82 4.24
N ILE A 91 -2.33 -13.76 4.08
CA ILE A 91 -3.26 -14.38 5.03
C ILE A 91 -3.01 -15.90 5.10
N PHE A 92 -2.90 -16.60 3.96
CA PHE A 92 -2.63 -18.03 3.97
C PHE A 92 -1.30 -18.37 4.68
N GLN A 93 -0.22 -17.68 4.30
CA GLN A 93 1.12 -17.90 4.82
C GLN A 93 1.21 -17.57 6.32
N SER A 94 0.47 -16.57 6.81
CA SER A 94 0.39 -16.24 8.24
C SER A 94 -0.08 -17.41 9.11
N TYR A 95 -0.94 -18.28 8.56
CA TYR A 95 -1.38 -19.50 9.24
C TYR A 95 -0.40 -20.66 9.11
N MET A 96 0.47 -20.64 8.10
CA MET A 96 1.40 -21.74 7.80
C MET A 96 2.78 -21.56 8.39
N THR A 97 3.22 -20.31 8.58
CA THR A 97 4.52 -20.00 9.15
C THR A 97 4.66 -20.53 10.58
N ALA A 98 5.86 -21.02 10.92
CA ALA A 98 6.20 -21.40 12.29
C ALA A 98 6.74 -20.21 13.11
N SER A 99 6.94 -19.05 12.49
CA SER A 99 7.46 -17.85 13.14
C SER A 99 6.33 -16.92 13.56
N GLU A 100 6.13 -16.74 14.88
CA GLU A 100 5.13 -15.82 15.44
C GLU A 100 5.33 -14.37 15.00
N GLU A 101 6.59 -13.96 14.76
CA GLU A 101 6.90 -12.62 14.27
C GLU A 101 6.51 -12.48 12.80
N ALA A 102 6.88 -13.46 11.95
CA ALA A 102 6.50 -13.45 10.55
C ALA A 102 4.98 -13.51 10.38
N LYS A 103 4.28 -14.26 11.22
CA LYS A 103 2.81 -14.31 11.23
C LYS A 103 2.20 -12.93 11.38
N LYS A 104 2.63 -12.15 12.38
CA LYS A 104 2.11 -10.80 12.64
C LYS A 104 2.38 -9.87 11.47
N GLU A 105 3.61 -9.88 10.97
CA GLU A 105 3.99 -9.01 9.85
C GLU A 105 3.25 -9.38 8.55
N LEU A 106 3.00 -10.66 8.30
CA LEU A 106 2.17 -11.11 7.17
C LEU A 106 0.70 -10.68 7.33
N GLU A 107 0.13 -10.77 8.54
CA GLU A 107 -1.23 -10.27 8.82
C GLU A 107 -1.31 -8.74 8.62
N ASP A 108 -0.33 -7.99 9.11
CA ASP A 108 -0.26 -6.54 8.96
C ASP A 108 -0.08 -6.12 7.50
N GLN A 109 0.80 -6.80 6.74
CA GLN A 109 0.96 -6.51 5.32
C GLN A 109 -0.29 -6.88 4.52
N ALA A 110 -0.97 -7.99 4.81
CA ALA A 110 -2.25 -8.30 4.17
C ALA A 110 -3.30 -7.19 4.36
N ILE A 111 -3.32 -6.52 5.52
CA ILE A 111 -4.19 -5.36 5.75
C ILE A 111 -3.75 -4.16 4.92
N ASN A 112 -2.44 -3.91 4.78
CA ASN A 112 -1.92 -2.86 3.89
C ASN A 112 -2.36 -3.12 2.44
N GLU A 113 -2.27 -4.35 1.95
CA GLU A 113 -2.71 -4.69 0.58
C GLU A 113 -4.22 -4.50 0.37
N MET A 114 -5.04 -4.72 1.39
CA MET A 114 -6.47 -4.37 1.34
C MET A 114 -6.69 -2.86 1.12
N GLN A 115 -5.84 -2.02 1.72
CA GLN A 115 -5.90 -0.57 1.52
C GLN A 115 -5.46 -0.18 0.12
N HIS A 116 -4.37 -0.76 -0.39
CA HIS A 116 -3.86 -0.51 -1.74
C HIS A 116 -4.89 -0.86 -2.80
N LEU A 117 -5.52 -2.03 -2.68
CA LEU A 117 -6.64 -2.46 -3.53
C LEU A 117 -7.75 -1.42 -3.54
N GLY A 118 -8.11 -0.90 -2.36
CA GLY A 118 -9.10 0.16 -2.18
C GLY A 118 -8.71 1.43 -2.94
N TRP A 119 -7.49 1.93 -2.75
CA TRP A 119 -7.00 3.16 -3.40
C TRP A 119 -7.00 3.04 -4.94
N LEU A 120 -6.59 1.88 -5.45
CA LEU A 120 -6.62 1.59 -6.90
C LEU A 120 -8.05 1.56 -7.43
N ALA A 121 -8.96 0.87 -6.74
CA ALA A 121 -10.36 0.76 -7.13
C ALA A 121 -11.06 2.13 -7.11
N GLU A 122 -10.82 2.94 -6.09
CA GLU A 122 -11.31 4.31 -6.00
C GLU A 122 -10.80 5.16 -7.16
N LYS A 123 -9.49 5.12 -7.44
CA LYS A 123 -8.91 5.87 -8.57
C LYS A 123 -9.52 5.47 -9.91
N ILE A 124 -9.80 4.17 -10.12
CA ILE A 124 -10.48 3.68 -11.33
C ILE A 124 -11.88 4.27 -11.45
N VAL A 125 -12.67 4.28 -10.37
CA VAL A 125 -14.03 4.82 -10.36
C VAL A 125 -14.02 6.32 -10.61
N ASP A 126 -13.11 7.06 -9.98
CA ASP A 126 -12.98 8.52 -10.11
C ASP A 126 -12.67 8.97 -11.54
N ILE A 127 -12.05 8.10 -12.35
CA ILE A 127 -11.76 8.38 -13.76
C ILE A 127 -12.72 7.66 -14.72
N SER A 128 -13.89 7.25 -14.22
CA SER A 128 -15.00 6.62 -14.95
C SER A 128 -14.67 5.25 -15.56
N GLY A 129 -13.82 4.48 -14.90
CA GLY A 129 -13.60 3.06 -15.20
C GLY A 129 -14.40 2.13 -14.28
N LYS A 130 -14.15 0.83 -14.43
CA LYS A 130 -14.73 -0.23 -13.61
C LYS A 130 -13.60 -1.11 -13.02
N PRO A 131 -13.50 -1.24 -11.68
CA PRO A 131 -12.57 -2.16 -11.05
C PRO A 131 -12.92 -3.62 -11.36
N VAL A 132 -11.90 -4.45 -11.52
CA VAL A 132 -12.00 -5.90 -11.70
C VAL A 132 -11.36 -6.57 -10.50
N ILE A 133 -12.17 -7.21 -9.65
CA ILE A 133 -11.71 -7.86 -8.42
C ILE A 133 -11.53 -9.36 -8.70
N GLU A 134 -10.40 -9.70 -9.30
CA GLU A 134 -9.98 -11.07 -9.61
C GLU A 134 -8.54 -11.26 -9.14
N HIS A 135 -8.14 -12.50 -8.84
CA HIS A 135 -6.78 -12.81 -8.39
C HIS A 135 -6.14 -13.87 -9.31
N THR A 136 -4.82 -13.98 -9.25
CA THR A 136 -4.06 -15.00 -9.97
C THR A 136 -3.69 -16.18 -9.05
N GLU A 137 -2.72 -16.99 -9.46
CA GLU A 137 -2.21 -18.06 -8.62
C GLU A 137 -1.54 -17.49 -7.37
N VAL A 138 -1.94 -18.02 -6.21
CA VAL A 138 -1.40 -17.67 -4.90
C VAL A 138 -0.24 -18.60 -4.57
N ASP A 139 0.89 -18.04 -4.12
CA ASP A 139 1.97 -18.87 -3.57
C ASP A 139 1.50 -19.58 -2.30
N ARG A 140 1.65 -20.90 -2.27
CA ARG A 140 1.21 -21.75 -1.16
C ARG A 140 2.37 -22.40 -0.41
N SER A 141 3.53 -21.75 -0.41
CA SER A 141 4.69 -22.20 0.37
C SER A 141 4.32 -22.27 1.84
N THR A 142 4.74 -23.35 2.50
CA THR A 142 4.47 -23.58 3.93
C THR A 142 5.72 -23.47 4.79
N LYS A 143 6.91 -23.43 4.20
CA LYS A 143 8.16 -23.17 4.91
C LYS A 143 8.40 -21.66 4.97
N THR A 144 8.63 -21.14 6.18
CA THR A 144 8.81 -19.70 6.45
C THR A 144 9.85 -19.05 5.53
N ALA A 145 11.01 -19.68 5.34
CA ALA A 145 12.05 -19.12 4.49
C ALA A 145 11.67 -19.11 2.99
N ASP A 146 10.87 -20.07 2.53
CA ASP A 146 10.48 -20.16 1.12
C ASP A 146 9.38 -19.15 0.78
N MET A 147 8.38 -18.99 1.67
CA MET A 147 7.36 -17.94 1.52
C MET A 147 8.00 -16.55 1.50
N LEU A 148 8.85 -16.21 2.48
CA LEU A 148 9.46 -14.88 2.56
C LEU A 148 10.32 -14.57 1.33
N ARG A 149 10.99 -15.56 0.74
CA ARG A 149 11.74 -15.36 -0.52
C ARG A 149 10.82 -15.07 -1.70
N ALA A 150 9.69 -15.77 -1.80
CA ALA A 150 8.69 -15.53 -2.84
C ALA A 150 8.06 -14.14 -2.67
N ASP A 151 7.71 -13.77 -1.44
CA ASP A 151 7.11 -12.48 -1.10
C ASP A 151 8.07 -11.32 -1.42
N ILE A 152 9.33 -11.39 -1.00
CA ILE A 152 10.35 -10.37 -1.33
C ILE A 152 10.52 -10.18 -2.85
N ASP A 153 10.47 -11.28 -3.63
CA ASP A 153 10.63 -11.21 -5.07
C ASP A 153 9.42 -10.56 -5.76
N ILE A 154 8.20 -10.90 -5.35
CA ILE A 154 7.00 -10.31 -5.94
C ILE A 154 6.88 -8.82 -5.59
N GLU A 155 7.14 -8.44 -4.34
CA GLU A 155 7.14 -7.05 -3.86
C GLU A 155 8.09 -6.17 -4.66
N LYS A 156 9.33 -6.63 -4.86
CA LYS A 156 10.32 -5.89 -5.66
C LYS A 156 9.93 -5.74 -7.12
N LYS A 157 9.29 -6.77 -7.70
CA LYS A 157 8.79 -6.71 -9.08
C LYS A 157 7.69 -5.68 -9.20
N VAL A 158 6.73 -5.70 -8.28
CA VAL A 158 5.56 -4.79 -8.31
C VAL A 158 5.98 -3.36 -8.04
N ALA A 159 6.87 -3.12 -7.07
CA ALA A 159 7.50 -1.82 -6.88
C ALA A 159 8.12 -1.28 -8.19
N ALA A 160 8.85 -2.12 -8.91
CA ALA A 160 9.44 -1.74 -10.19
C ALA A 160 8.41 -1.44 -11.28
N GLU A 161 7.27 -2.14 -11.30
CA GLU A 161 6.16 -1.83 -12.22
C GLU A 161 5.49 -0.49 -11.89
N TYR A 162 5.21 -0.24 -10.61
CA TYR A 162 4.64 1.04 -10.16
C TYR A 162 5.58 2.21 -10.44
N ASP A 163 6.88 2.05 -10.23
CA ASP A 163 7.88 3.06 -10.57
C ASP A 163 7.88 3.38 -12.08
N ARG A 164 7.77 2.36 -12.94
CA ARG A 164 7.65 2.57 -14.39
C ARG A 164 6.36 3.28 -14.75
N ALA A 165 5.22 2.83 -14.24
CA ALA A 165 3.92 3.47 -14.49
C ALA A 165 3.91 4.94 -14.04
N ALA A 166 4.53 5.25 -12.89
CA ALA A 166 4.66 6.60 -12.37
C ALA A 166 5.53 7.52 -13.26
N LYS A 167 6.51 6.95 -13.97
CA LYS A 167 7.34 7.70 -14.93
C LYS A 167 6.62 7.98 -16.25
N GLU A 168 5.70 7.11 -16.65
CA GLU A 168 4.95 7.22 -17.91
C GLU A 168 3.72 8.13 -17.83
N THR A 169 3.16 8.33 -16.64
CA THR A 169 1.96 9.15 -16.47
C THR A 169 2.27 10.64 -16.34
N GLU A 170 1.43 11.47 -16.98
CA GLU A 170 1.46 12.94 -16.85
C GLU A 170 0.47 13.44 -15.77
N ASP A 171 -0.48 12.61 -15.31
CA ASP A 171 -1.40 12.99 -14.23
C ASP A 171 -0.66 13.01 -12.88
N PRO A 172 -0.47 14.19 -12.26
CA PRO A 172 0.28 14.30 -11.01
C PRO A 172 -0.38 13.56 -9.84
N LYS A 173 -1.71 13.43 -9.82
CA LYS A 173 -2.42 12.68 -8.76
C LYS A 173 -2.20 11.18 -8.94
N LEU A 174 -2.32 10.68 -10.16
CA LEU A 174 -2.02 9.29 -10.47
C LEU A 174 -0.55 8.96 -10.19
N LYS A 175 0.36 9.86 -10.56
CA LYS A 175 1.78 9.72 -10.25
C LYS A 175 2.03 9.61 -8.75
N GLY A 176 1.39 10.46 -7.95
CA GLY A 176 1.49 10.41 -6.49
C GLY A 176 1.02 9.07 -5.92
N LEU A 177 -0.15 8.58 -6.36
CA LEU A 177 -0.68 7.27 -5.95
C LEU A 177 0.30 6.13 -6.28
N LEU A 178 0.81 6.08 -7.51
CA LEU A 178 1.72 5.01 -7.94
C LEU A 178 3.05 5.03 -7.18
N LEU A 179 3.59 6.22 -6.88
CA LEU A 179 4.80 6.35 -6.06
C LEU A 179 4.56 5.91 -4.61
N ARG A 180 3.38 6.21 -4.06
CA ARG A 180 3.00 5.76 -2.71
C ARG A 180 2.91 4.24 -2.64
N LEU A 181 2.21 3.61 -3.58
CA LEU A 181 2.12 2.15 -3.68
C LEU A 181 3.52 1.53 -3.77
N ARG A 182 4.35 2.00 -4.71
CA ARG A 182 5.75 1.58 -4.83
C ARG A 182 6.51 1.64 -3.50
N ASP A 183 6.38 2.74 -2.77
CA ASP A 183 7.11 2.94 -1.52
C ASP A 183 6.62 2.00 -0.40
N HIS A 184 5.34 1.62 -0.41
CA HIS A 184 4.80 0.56 0.46
C HIS A 184 5.35 -0.82 0.08
N GLU A 185 5.39 -1.19 -1.21
CA GLU A 185 5.97 -2.48 -1.63
C GLU A 185 7.45 -2.61 -1.26
N LEU A 186 8.20 -1.52 -1.42
CA LEU A 186 9.59 -1.49 -0.98
C LEU A 186 9.72 -1.66 0.53
N TYR A 187 8.80 -1.09 1.31
CA TYR A 187 8.73 -1.28 2.75
C TYR A 187 8.42 -2.73 3.12
N HIS A 188 7.44 -3.37 2.46
CA HIS A 188 7.09 -4.78 2.68
C HIS A 188 8.28 -5.69 2.37
N ALA A 189 8.93 -5.50 1.21
CA ALA A 189 10.13 -6.26 0.83
C ALA A 189 11.26 -6.14 1.87
N ASP A 190 11.40 -4.97 2.48
CA ASP A 190 12.38 -4.66 3.50
C ASP A 190 12.08 -5.35 4.85
N VAL A 191 10.81 -5.35 5.27
CA VAL A 191 10.32 -6.09 6.44
C VAL A 191 10.53 -7.59 6.25
N PHE A 192 10.08 -8.15 5.14
CA PHE A 192 10.26 -9.57 4.83
C PHE A 192 11.74 -9.95 4.71
N SER A 193 12.58 -9.06 4.19
CA SER A 193 14.03 -9.29 4.14
C SER A 193 14.67 -9.37 5.52
N ASP A 194 14.19 -8.59 6.49
CA ASP A 194 14.68 -8.66 7.87
C ASP A 194 14.23 -9.95 8.55
N LEU A 195 12.97 -10.35 8.37
CA LEU A 195 12.44 -11.63 8.87
C LEU A 195 13.19 -12.83 8.28
N LEU A 196 13.50 -12.82 6.99
CA LEU A 196 14.21 -13.91 6.33
C LEU A 196 15.63 -14.08 6.91
N LYS A 197 16.35 -12.97 7.15
CA LYS A 197 17.68 -13.02 7.78
C LYS A 197 17.63 -13.60 9.19
N GLU A 198 16.53 -13.40 9.91
CA GLU A 198 16.34 -13.93 11.25
C GLU A 198 15.95 -15.40 11.21
N GLU A 199 15.08 -15.80 10.29
CA GLU A 199 14.70 -17.20 10.06
C GLU A 199 15.90 -18.06 9.64
N GLU A 200 16.74 -17.57 8.73
CA GLU A 200 17.94 -18.29 8.26
C GLU A 200 19.02 -18.48 9.34
N LYS A 201 18.96 -17.69 10.42
CA LYS A 201 19.86 -17.86 11.58
C LYS A 201 19.32 -18.87 12.59
N ARG A 202 18.06 -19.28 12.50
CA ARG A 202 17.49 -20.27 13.41
C ARG A 202 18.11 -21.64 13.11
N PRO A 203 18.46 -22.43 14.15
CA PRO A 203 18.87 -23.81 13.94
C PRO A 203 17.76 -24.57 13.23
N THR A 204 18.10 -25.31 12.17
CA THR A 204 17.19 -26.31 11.62
C THR A 204 17.07 -27.45 12.62
N ASP A 205 15.89 -27.63 13.19
CA ASP A 205 15.50 -28.82 13.96
C ASP A 205 15.49 -30.09 13.09
#